data_AF-A0A9X4ATM4-F1
#
_entry.id   AF-A0A9X4ATM4-F1
#
_cell.length_a   1.000
_cell.length_b   1.000
_cell.length_c   1.000
_cell.angle_alpha   90.00
_cell.angle_beta   90.00
_cell.angle_gamma   90.00
#
_symmetry.space_group_name_H-M   'P 1'
#
loop_
_entity.id
_entity.type
_entity.pdbx_description
1 polymer ?
#
loop_
_entity_poly.entity_id
_entity_poly.type
_entity_poly.pdbx_seq_one_letter_code
_entity_poly.pdbx_strand_id
1 'polypeptide(L)'
;MIRLRSFLPFVLALAPLAVGCKKDEPPAPAPEAKPSTAALPSGKGKLPLRTPIAPVPKFDPQAMKDYRLEVCYFGTLTLRQARDAYFTSLGKDEPSEKKIPSFGIPGAPMPPAPPTLAKPGGSAAPSAGPAPSAGPGPSHTPSAHAGRKMAEMGMRAPHERNARACTVAAGLKEPPMPDVDAALATFAPFSLELSRNIAAASVYYQREEYTKDKFERGKELHKKLVADFAKLDETADKLGSAIAAWRKDHAVDMAKLDEGERLVLTAYERARGLVLSVLAKKIDAAAYKEGVAALAKDVEAIKTFGTNNPNDPWAKITVPPLSAFQKAAEEAQAKISDKGIEPDAFLSLVNGFTSVIEAKHRALSRSLTAKGQVVEPKAGPPMRQIPTPGQQVEHPDDHAGHAH
;
A
#
# COMPACT_ATOMS: atom_id res chain seq x y z
N MET A 1 -13.16 29.36 26.27
CA MET A 1 -12.39 30.54 25.82
C MET A 1 -11.88 30.27 24.41
N ILE A 2 -12.45 31.00 23.46
CA ILE A 2 -12.30 30.82 22.00
C ILE A 2 -11.20 31.75 21.51
N ARG A 3 -10.27 31.27 20.66
CA ARG A 3 -9.38 32.16 19.89
C ARG A 3 -9.46 31.83 18.40
N LEU A 4 -10.24 32.65 17.69
CA LEU A 4 -10.17 32.90 16.25
C LEU A 4 -8.89 33.67 15.90
N ARG A 5 -8.19 33.25 14.83
CA ARG A 5 -7.43 34.09 13.88
C ARG A 5 -7.46 33.33 12.55
N SER A 6 -8.35 33.64 11.60
CA SER A 6 -8.33 34.77 10.65
C SER A 6 -6.99 34.95 9.94
N PHE A 7 -6.87 34.38 8.74
CA PHE A 7 -6.06 34.88 7.63
C PHE A 7 -6.69 34.42 6.31
N LEU A 8 -6.98 35.41 5.46
CA LEU A 8 -7.50 35.36 4.08
C LEU A 8 -6.53 36.26 3.25
N PRO A 9 -6.53 36.23 1.91
CA PRO A 9 -5.64 35.41 1.09
C PRO A 9 -4.64 36.23 0.25
N PHE A 10 -3.57 35.60 -0.23
CA PHE A 10 -2.78 36.11 -1.35
C PHE A 10 -3.25 35.45 -2.66
N VAL A 11 -3.80 36.27 -3.54
CA VAL A 11 -4.06 35.96 -4.94
C VAL A 11 -2.76 36.20 -5.72
N LEU A 12 -2.26 35.18 -6.42
CA LEU A 12 -1.26 35.39 -7.47
C LEU A 12 -1.71 34.66 -8.73
N ALA A 13 -2.08 35.44 -9.74
CA ALA A 13 -2.39 35.00 -11.08
C ALA A 13 -1.09 34.73 -11.87
N LEU A 14 -1.04 33.59 -12.57
CA LEU A 14 -0.04 33.33 -13.61
C LEU A 14 -0.71 32.60 -14.77
N ALA A 15 -0.71 33.26 -15.93
CA ALA A 15 -1.22 32.81 -17.21
C ALA A 15 -0.23 31.86 -17.92
N PRO A 16 -0.66 31.11 -18.95
CA PRO A 16 0.08 29.98 -19.51
C PRO A 16 1.05 30.41 -20.62
N LEU A 17 2.23 29.79 -20.66
CA LEU A 17 3.11 29.80 -21.83
C LEU A 17 2.96 28.49 -22.59
N ALA A 18 2.45 28.60 -23.81
CA ALA A 18 2.47 27.56 -24.82
C ALA A 18 3.82 27.56 -25.55
N VAL A 19 4.48 26.40 -25.60
CA VAL A 19 5.54 26.12 -26.57
C VAL A 19 5.34 24.68 -27.05
N GLY A 20 5.02 24.52 -28.32
CA GLY A 20 5.03 23.24 -29.00
C GLY A 20 6.43 22.89 -29.49
N CYS A 21 6.72 21.60 -29.66
CA CYS A 21 7.40 21.07 -30.84
C CYS A 21 7.51 19.54 -30.81
N LYS A 22 7.16 18.99 -31.98
CA LYS A 22 7.62 17.77 -32.66
C LYS A 22 7.06 16.42 -32.23
N LYS A 23 6.42 15.86 -33.26
CA LYS A 23 5.86 14.54 -33.49
C LYS A 23 7.04 13.60 -33.75
N ASP A 24 7.30 12.66 -32.85
CA ASP A 24 8.27 11.59 -33.07
C ASP A 24 7.52 10.29 -33.41
N GLU A 25 8.04 9.66 -34.44
CA GLU A 25 7.54 8.46 -35.12
C GLU A 25 7.73 7.22 -34.23
N PRO A 26 6.78 6.27 -34.19
CA PRO A 26 6.93 5.08 -33.38
C PRO A 26 7.94 4.11 -34.04
N PRO A 27 8.86 3.49 -33.27
CA PRO A 27 9.79 2.51 -33.81
C PRO A 27 9.06 1.22 -34.22
N ALA A 28 9.59 0.60 -35.28
CA ALA A 28 9.07 -0.61 -35.90
C ALA A 28 8.93 -1.80 -34.93
N PRO A 29 7.94 -2.69 -35.13
CA PRO A 29 7.74 -3.86 -34.29
C PRO A 29 8.89 -4.86 -34.42
N ALA A 30 9.39 -5.32 -33.27
CA ALA A 30 10.37 -6.40 -33.18
C ALA A 30 9.75 -7.75 -33.65
N PRO A 31 10.56 -8.66 -34.23
CA PRO A 31 10.08 -9.92 -34.78
C PRO A 31 9.48 -10.85 -33.74
N GLU A 32 8.38 -11.51 -34.12
CA GLU A 32 7.59 -12.45 -33.33
C GLU A 32 8.43 -13.62 -32.79
N ALA A 33 8.40 -13.80 -31.46
CA ALA A 33 8.88 -15.02 -30.83
C ALA A 33 7.90 -16.17 -31.08
N LYS A 34 8.41 -17.27 -31.63
CA LYS A 34 7.66 -18.51 -31.88
C LYS A 34 7.03 -19.04 -30.57
N PRO A 35 5.75 -19.46 -30.57
CA PRO A 35 5.12 -20.05 -29.41
C PRO A 35 5.74 -21.41 -29.09
N SER A 36 6.16 -21.58 -27.83
CA SER A 36 6.63 -22.85 -27.29
C SER A 36 5.46 -23.82 -27.15
N THR A 37 5.52 -24.95 -27.86
CA THR A 37 4.58 -26.07 -27.78
C THR A 37 4.80 -26.87 -26.50
N ALA A 38 4.19 -26.41 -25.39
CA ALA A 38 3.99 -27.24 -24.21
C ALA A 38 2.60 -27.88 -24.29
N ALA A 39 2.55 -29.18 -24.58
CA ALA A 39 1.33 -29.97 -24.61
C ALA A 39 0.72 -30.06 -23.20
N LEU A 40 -0.48 -29.50 -23.02
CA LEU A 40 -1.33 -29.76 -21.86
C LEU A 40 -2.18 -31.01 -22.12
N PRO A 41 -2.40 -31.87 -21.11
CA PRO A 41 -3.21 -33.07 -21.27
C PRO A 41 -4.69 -32.72 -21.51
N SER A 42 -5.22 -33.15 -22.66
CA SER A 42 -6.64 -33.06 -23.03
C SER A 42 -7.50 -33.99 -22.17
N GLY A 43 -7.88 -33.53 -20.98
CA GLY A 43 -9.02 -34.07 -20.25
C GLY A 43 -10.31 -33.38 -20.69
N LYS A 44 -11.21 -34.09 -21.38
CA LYS A 44 -12.61 -33.70 -21.63
C LYS A 44 -13.39 -33.64 -20.30
N GLY A 45 -13.10 -32.64 -19.46
CA GLY A 45 -13.92 -32.27 -18.32
C GLY A 45 -14.89 -31.16 -18.73
N LYS A 46 -16.19 -31.37 -18.54
CA LYS A 46 -17.20 -30.30 -18.62
C LYS A 46 -16.71 -29.14 -17.74
N LEU A 47 -16.39 -27.99 -18.35
CA LEU A 47 -16.04 -26.79 -17.62
C LEU A 47 -17.19 -26.46 -16.66
N PRO A 48 -16.93 -26.21 -15.36
CA PRO A 48 -17.98 -25.88 -14.42
C PRO A 48 -18.73 -24.65 -14.94
N LEU A 49 -20.04 -24.83 -15.14
CA LEU A 49 -20.98 -23.75 -15.41
C LEU A 49 -20.68 -22.59 -14.45
N ARG A 50 -20.41 -21.43 -15.05
CA ARG A 50 -20.05 -20.16 -14.43
C ARG A 50 -20.70 -20.03 -13.05
N THR A 51 -19.89 -19.99 -11.99
CA THR A 51 -20.37 -19.64 -10.65
C THR A 51 -21.17 -18.35 -10.75
N PRO A 52 -22.42 -18.31 -10.25
CA PRO A 52 -23.24 -17.11 -10.29
C PRO A 52 -22.45 -15.95 -9.69
N ILE A 53 -22.47 -14.80 -10.38
CA ILE A 53 -21.77 -13.60 -9.92
C ILE A 53 -22.44 -13.20 -8.60
N ALA A 54 -21.65 -13.20 -7.52
CA ALA A 54 -22.16 -12.83 -6.21
C ALA A 54 -22.72 -11.39 -6.23
N PRO A 55 -23.83 -11.11 -5.51
CA PRO A 55 -24.36 -9.76 -5.39
C PRO A 55 -23.30 -8.75 -4.92
N VAL A 56 -23.26 -7.56 -5.51
CA VAL A 56 -22.30 -6.51 -5.17
C VAL A 56 -22.96 -5.54 -4.18
N PRO A 57 -22.37 -5.23 -3.03
CA PRO A 57 -22.93 -4.25 -2.10
C PRO A 57 -23.10 -2.87 -2.77
N LYS A 58 -24.23 -2.23 -2.51
CA LYS A 58 -24.53 -0.86 -2.94
C LYS A 58 -23.86 0.12 -1.98
N PHE A 59 -22.58 0.42 -2.21
CA PHE A 59 -21.90 1.42 -1.41
C PHE A 59 -22.45 2.82 -1.70
N ASP A 60 -22.55 3.62 -0.65
CA ASP A 60 -22.69 5.06 -0.75
C ASP A 60 -21.43 5.67 -1.42
N PRO A 61 -21.58 6.59 -2.40
CA PRO A 61 -20.44 7.21 -3.06
C PRO A 61 -19.46 7.93 -2.12
N GLN A 62 -19.96 8.61 -1.07
CA GLN A 62 -19.11 9.28 -0.07
C GLN A 62 -18.28 8.23 0.67
N ALA A 63 -18.90 7.14 1.11
CA ALA A 63 -18.19 6.06 1.80
C ALA A 63 -17.08 5.41 0.94
N MET A 64 -17.32 5.24 -0.37
CA MET A 64 -16.29 4.76 -1.31
C MET A 64 -15.15 5.76 -1.48
N LYS A 65 -15.48 7.05 -1.62
CA LYS A 65 -14.50 8.11 -1.81
C LYS A 65 -13.63 8.28 -0.57
N ASP A 66 -14.24 8.33 0.61
CA ASP A 66 -13.53 8.38 1.89
C ASP A 66 -12.60 7.19 2.08
N TYR A 67 -13.04 5.98 1.78
CA TYR A 67 -12.19 4.79 1.84
C TYR A 67 -10.95 4.94 0.94
N ARG A 68 -11.12 5.34 -0.32
CA ARG A 68 -9.97 5.48 -1.25
C ARG A 68 -9.06 6.64 -0.85
N LEU A 69 -9.62 7.74 -0.36
CA LEU A 69 -8.86 8.88 0.16
C LEU A 69 -8.04 8.48 1.38
N GLU A 70 -8.60 7.71 2.31
CA GLU A 70 -7.88 7.23 3.50
C GLU A 70 -6.73 6.30 3.14
N VAL A 71 -6.97 5.31 2.26
CA VAL A 71 -5.91 4.40 1.81
C VAL A 71 -4.82 5.18 1.07
N CYS A 72 -5.18 6.16 0.23
CA CYS A 72 -4.22 7.05 -0.41
C CYS A 72 -3.39 7.84 0.63
N TYR A 73 -4.05 8.62 1.49
CA TYR A 73 -3.36 9.52 2.40
C TYR A 73 -2.51 8.77 3.43
N PHE A 74 -3.09 7.82 4.16
CA PHE A 74 -2.35 7.07 5.17
C PHE A 74 -1.35 6.10 4.56
N GLY A 75 -1.67 5.47 3.43
CA GLY A 75 -0.73 4.58 2.77
C GLY A 75 0.50 5.33 2.23
N THR A 76 0.33 6.56 1.74
CA THR A 76 1.45 7.37 1.24
C THR A 76 2.33 7.96 2.35
N LEU A 77 1.95 7.85 3.62
CA LEU A 77 2.87 8.13 4.74
C LEU A 77 4.12 7.24 4.71
N THR A 78 4.03 6.05 4.10
CA THR A 78 5.20 5.21 3.86
C THR A 78 6.24 5.87 2.94
N LEU A 79 5.87 6.84 2.10
CA LEU A 79 6.83 7.63 1.32
C LEU A 79 7.68 8.55 2.21
N ARG A 80 7.10 9.07 3.31
CA ARG A 80 7.85 9.86 4.31
C ARG A 80 8.86 8.98 5.05
N GLN A 81 8.47 7.77 5.41
CA GLN A 81 9.39 6.80 5.99
C GLN A 81 10.54 6.46 5.03
N ALA A 82 10.23 6.22 3.74
CA ALA A 82 11.26 5.96 2.72
C ALA A 82 12.24 7.13 2.58
N ARG A 83 11.73 8.37 2.62
CA ARG A 83 12.56 9.59 2.67
C ARG A 83 13.46 9.63 3.89
N ASP A 84 12.90 9.41 5.08
CA ASP A 84 13.64 9.54 6.33
C ASP A 84 14.72 8.47 6.43
N ALA A 85 14.42 7.24 6.00
CA ALA A 85 15.41 6.18 5.85
C ALA A 85 16.50 6.53 4.84
N TYR A 86 16.10 7.12 3.70
CA TYR A 86 17.03 7.55 2.66
C TYR A 86 18.02 8.59 3.18
N PHE A 87 17.54 9.67 3.80
CA PHE A 87 18.39 10.70 4.37
C PHE A 87 19.19 10.21 5.58
N THR A 88 18.66 9.28 6.37
CA THR A 88 19.41 8.67 7.48
C THR A 88 20.58 7.84 6.96
N SER A 89 20.38 7.10 5.86
CA SER A 89 21.42 6.23 5.27
C SER A 89 22.56 7.01 4.61
N LEU A 90 22.26 8.13 3.93
CA LEU A 90 23.25 8.94 3.23
C LEU A 90 23.82 10.08 4.09
N GLY A 91 23.01 10.66 4.97
CA GLY A 91 23.27 11.95 5.59
C GLY A 91 23.15 13.07 4.56
N LYS A 92 24.17 13.93 4.47
CA LYS A 92 24.27 15.03 3.50
C LYS A 92 25.04 14.67 2.23
N ASP A 93 25.52 13.43 2.15
CA ASP A 93 26.44 13.01 1.10
C ASP A 93 25.69 12.39 -0.09
N GLU A 94 26.34 12.42 -1.25
CA GLU A 94 25.88 11.69 -2.42
C GLU A 94 26.13 10.17 -2.27
N PRO A 95 25.40 9.32 -3.01
CA PRO A 95 25.66 7.89 -3.07
C PRO A 95 27.11 7.59 -3.48
N SER A 96 27.75 6.69 -2.74
CA SER A 96 29.14 6.27 -2.98
C SER A 96 29.39 4.86 -2.45
N GLU A 97 30.58 4.31 -2.72
CA GLU A 97 31.01 3.00 -2.22
C GLU A 97 30.89 2.86 -0.69
N LYS A 98 31.05 3.98 0.04
CA LYS A 98 30.94 4.01 1.51
C LYS A 98 29.50 4.20 1.99
N LYS A 99 28.60 4.66 1.12
CA LYS A 99 27.25 5.12 1.45
C LYS A 99 26.27 4.73 0.35
N ILE A 100 25.73 3.53 0.48
CA ILE A 100 24.65 3.04 -0.37
C ILE A 100 23.32 3.41 0.29
N PRO A 101 22.40 4.10 -0.42
CA PRO A 101 21.13 4.51 0.16
C PRO A 101 20.25 3.31 0.56
N SER A 102 19.49 3.47 1.64
CA SER A 102 18.45 2.53 2.08
C SER A 102 17.10 3.24 2.15
N PHE A 103 16.03 2.54 1.76
CA PHE A 103 14.66 3.05 1.82
C PHE A 103 13.85 2.47 2.99
N GLY A 104 14.51 1.79 3.95
CA GLY A 104 13.85 1.27 5.15
C GLY A 104 12.94 0.05 4.88
N ILE A 105 13.25 -0.73 3.84
CA ILE A 105 12.54 -1.99 3.56
C ILE A 105 13.13 -3.08 4.48
N PRO A 106 12.35 -3.65 5.42
CA PRO A 106 12.85 -4.67 6.34
C PRO A 106 13.35 -5.89 5.56
N GLY A 107 14.54 -6.38 5.90
CA GLY A 107 15.11 -7.58 5.29
C GLY A 107 15.80 -7.38 3.93
N ALA A 108 15.87 -6.15 3.42
CA ALA A 108 16.85 -5.85 2.38
C ALA A 108 18.26 -6.03 2.98
N PRO A 109 19.14 -6.87 2.40
CA PRO A 109 20.50 -7.00 2.89
C PRO A 109 21.14 -5.61 2.85
N MET A 110 21.49 -5.08 4.02
CA MET A 110 22.36 -3.92 4.06
C MET A 110 23.70 -4.38 3.47
N PRO A 111 24.30 -3.61 2.54
CA PRO A 111 25.66 -3.90 2.13
C PRO A 111 26.54 -3.93 3.39
N PRO A 112 27.45 -4.91 3.50
CA PRO A 112 28.33 -5.00 4.66
C PRO A 112 29.02 -3.65 4.86
N ALA A 113 29.06 -3.19 6.12
CA ALA A 113 29.76 -1.95 6.45
C ALA A 113 31.15 -1.99 5.81
N PRO A 114 31.59 -0.91 5.12
CA PRO A 114 32.89 -0.91 4.46
C PRO A 114 33.94 -1.30 5.50
N PRO A 115 34.88 -2.20 5.15
CA PRO A 115 35.88 -2.65 6.11
C PRO A 115 36.57 -1.41 6.66
N THR A 116 36.41 -1.17 7.96
CA THR A 116 37.30 -0.27 8.68
C THR A 116 38.70 -0.79 8.39
N LEU A 117 39.50 0.01 7.69
CA LEU A 117 40.90 -0.27 7.38
C LEU A 117 41.61 -0.65 8.69
N ALA A 118 41.64 -1.95 8.96
CA ALA A 118 42.34 -2.52 10.08
C ALA A 118 43.83 -2.40 9.76
N LYS A 119 44.52 -1.68 10.63
CA LYS A 119 45.98 -1.61 10.67
C LYS A 119 46.53 -3.04 10.67
N PRO A 120 47.54 -3.39 9.84
CA PRO A 120 48.08 -4.74 9.80
C PRO A 120 48.79 -5.01 11.13
N GLY A 121 48.26 -5.95 11.91
CA GLY A 121 48.82 -6.33 13.20
C GLY A 121 48.48 -7.77 13.55
N GLY A 122 49.49 -8.63 13.46
CA GLY A 122 49.67 -9.73 14.41
C GLY A 122 48.99 -11.06 14.07
N SER A 123 49.80 -11.97 13.56
CA SER A 123 49.62 -13.43 13.53
C SER A 123 49.06 -14.02 14.84
N ALA A 124 48.10 -14.93 14.73
CA ALA A 124 47.99 -16.10 15.61
C ALA A 124 47.17 -17.22 14.92
N ALA A 125 47.75 -18.42 14.92
CA ALA A 125 47.19 -19.65 14.35
C ALA A 125 46.13 -20.31 15.27
N PRO A 126 45.25 -21.18 14.73
CA PRO A 126 44.22 -21.86 15.53
C PRO A 126 44.69 -23.24 16.04
N SER A 127 44.44 -23.52 17.32
CA SER A 127 44.57 -24.85 17.91
C SER A 127 43.20 -25.53 18.01
N ALA A 128 43.11 -26.70 17.39
CA ALA A 128 41.98 -27.61 17.40
C ALA A 128 41.74 -28.27 18.78
N GLY A 129 40.49 -28.65 19.05
CA GLY A 129 40.10 -29.52 20.17
C GLY A 129 38.63 -29.96 20.07
N PRO A 130 38.26 -31.15 20.59
CA PRO A 130 37.44 -32.12 19.86
C PRO A 130 35.99 -32.27 20.35
N ALA A 131 35.18 -32.93 19.50
CA ALA A 131 33.85 -33.46 19.80
C ALA A 131 33.88 -34.49 20.96
N PRO A 132 32.71 -34.78 21.57
CA PRO A 132 32.17 -36.11 21.29
C PRO A 132 30.63 -36.29 21.36
N SER A 133 30.24 -37.41 20.74
CA SER A 133 29.21 -38.39 21.11
C SER A 133 27.72 -38.18 20.80
N ALA A 134 27.22 -39.19 20.09
CA ALA A 134 25.86 -39.45 19.68
C ALA A 134 25.01 -40.08 20.80
N GLY A 135 23.69 -39.84 20.72
CA GLY A 135 22.65 -40.63 21.36
C GLY A 135 21.41 -40.69 20.45
N PRO A 136 20.75 -41.85 20.28
CA PRO A 136 19.63 -42.00 19.36
C PRO A 136 18.30 -41.69 20.06
N GLY A 137 17.49 -40.81 19.47
CA GLY A 137 16.12 -40.53 19.90
C GLY A 137 15.22 -40.24 18.69
N PRO A 138 14.00 -40.80 18.62
CA PRO A 138 13.17 -40.75 17.41
C PRO A 138 12.53 -39.37 17.26
N SER A 139 13.10 -38.55 16.38
CA SER A 139 12.51 -37.28 15.96
C SER A 139 11.51 -37.52 14.83
N HIS A 140 10.24 -37.26 15.10
CA HIS A 140 9.22 -37.01 14.08
C HIS A 140 9.71 -35.90 13.15
N THR A 141 9.87 -36.22 11.87
CA THR A 141 10.10 -35.24 10.80
C THR A 141 8.75 -34.64 10.38
N PRO A 142 8.49 -33.33 10.57
CA PRO A 142 7.51 -32.65 9.77
C PRO A 142 8.11 -32.41 8.38
N SER A 143 7.35 -32.89 7.39
CA SER A 143 7.54 -32.73 5.96
C SER A 143 8.20 -31.39 5.58
N ALA A 144 9.40 -31.47 5.01
CA ALA A 144 10.05 -30.38 4.30
C ALA A 144 9.33 -30.12 2.97
N HIS A 145 8.14 -29.53 3.02
CA HIS A 145 7.51 -28.97 1.83
C HIS A 145 8.12 -27.59 1.55
N ALA A 146 9.00 -27.57 0.56
CA ALA A 146 9.07 -26.53 -0.47
C ALA A 146 9.00 -25.06 0.02
N GLY A 147 9.96 -24.66 0.87
CA GLY A 147 10.29 -23.24 1.13
C GLY A 147 11.01 -22.54 -0.03
N ARG A 148 10.72 -22.90 -1.30
CA ARG A 148 11.31 -22.22 -2.47
C ARG A 148 10.44 -21.03 -2.89
N LYS A 149 10.91 -19.83 -2.51
CA LYS A 149 10.90 -18.60 -3.32
C LYS A 149 9.55 -18.09 -3.88
N MET A 150 8.44 -18.19 -3.14
CA MET A 150 7.30 -17.27 -3.35
C MET A 150 7.58 -15.86 -2.81
N ALA A 151 8.63 -15.69 -1.99
CA ALA A 151 9.01 -14.39 -1.42
C ALA A 151 9.81 -13.48 -2.39
N GLU A 152 10.31 -14.01 -3.52
CA GLU A 152 11.22 -13.28 -4.42
C GLU A 152 10.50 -12.71 -5.67
N MET A 153 9.28 -13.16 -5.94
CA MET A 153 8.52 -12.75 -7.12
C MET A 153 7.63 -11.54 -6.80
N GLY A 154 8.27 -10.36 -6.74
CA GLY A 154 7.58 -9.08 -6.91
C GLY A 154 6.74 -8.61 -5.73
N MET A 155 7.25 -8.73 -4.50
CA MET A 155 6.83 -7.85 -3.41
C MET A 155 7.12 -6.41 -3.83
N ARG A 156 6.19 -5.79 -4.58
CA ARG A 156 6.23 -4.36 -4.88
C ARG A 156 6.41 -3.65 -3.55
N ALA A 157 7.36 -2.72 -3.50
CA ALA A 157 7.60 -1.94 -2.31
C ALA A 157 6.26 -1.39 -1.82
N PRO A 158 5.94 -1.47 -0.51
CA PRO A 158 4.64 -1.04 0.04
C PRO A 158 4.19 0.34 -0.47
N HIS A 159 5.16 1.23 -0.70
CA HIS A 159 5.00 2.57 -1.27
C HIS A 159 4.27 2.60 -2.62
N GLU A 160 4.54 1.66 -3.53
CA GLU A 160 3.93 1.65 -4.87
C GLU A 160 2.45 1.25 -4.81
N ARG A 161 2.13 0.24 -3.99
CA ARG A 161 0.74 -0.19 -3.76
C ARG A 161 -0.09 0.98 -3.24
N ASN A 162 0.45 1.73 -2.30
CA ASN A 162 -0.24 2.82 -1.64
C ASN A 162 -0.38 4.06 -2.53
N ALA A 163 0.65 4.43 -3.31
CA ALA A 163 0.57 5.54 -4.26
C ALA A 163 -0.49 5.31 -5.35
N ARG A 164 -0.66 4.06 -5.81
CA ARG A 164 -1.73 3.70 -6.78
C ARG A 164 -3.13 3.93 -6.22
N ALA A 165 -3.32 3.83 -4.91
CA ALA A 165 -4.61 4.13 -4.29
C ALA A 165 -5.02 5.60 -4.49
N CYS A 166 -4.06 6.51 -4.58
CA CYS A 166 -4.33 7.93 -4.88
C CYS A 166 -4.88 8.15 -6.28
N THR A 167 -4.39 7.42 -7.28
CA THR A 167 -4.97 7.47 -8.64
C THR A 167 -6.40 6.95 -8.67
N VAL A 168 -6.69 5.88 -7.90
CA VAL A 168 -8.05 5.37 -7.77
C VAL A 168 -8.96 6.40 -7.08
N ALA A 169 -8.48 7.03 -6.01
CA ALA A 169 -9.21 8.09 -5.32
C ALA A 169 -9.49 9.29 -6.25
N ALA A 170 -8.50 9.73 -7.03
CA ALA A 170 -8.66 10.82 -8.00
C ALA A 170 -9.66 10.49 -9.12
N GLY A 171 -9.86 9.21 -9.42
CA GLY A 171 -10.87 8.76 -10.38
C GLY A 171 -12.30 8.83 -9.87
N LEU A 172 -12.52 8.98 -8.55
CA LEU A 172 -13.85 9.05 -7.94
C LEU A 172 -14.36 10.49 -7.95
N LYS A 173 -15.22 10.80 -8.92
CA LYS A 173 -15.81 12.13 -9.09
C LYS A 173 -16.89 12.45 -8.05
N GLU A 174 -17.64 11.44 -7.63
CA GLU A 174 -18.79 11.60 -6.73
C GLU A 174 -18.48 11.10 -5.31
N PRO A 175 -18.94 11.82 -4.27
CA PRO A 175 -19.48 13.18 -4.34
C PRO A 175 -18.35 14.21 -4.61
N PRO A 176 -18.67 15.40 -5.12
CA PRO A 176 -17.67 16.45 -5.34
C PRO A 176 -17.07 16.90 -4.00
N MET A 177 -15.74 16.93 -3.92
CA MET A 177 -14.99 17.39 -2.75
C MET A 177 -13.98 18.44 -3.20
N PRO A 178 -14.39 19.67 -3.60
CA PRO A 178 -13.59 20.55 -4.45
C PRO A 178 -12.14 20.77 -3.98
N ASP A 179 -11.95 21.07 -2.69
CA ASP A 179 -10.61 21.30 -2.13
C ASP A 179 -9.78 20.01 -2.06
N VAL A 180 -10.41 18.88 -1.73
CA VAL A 180 -9.74 17.57 -1.67
C VAL A 180 -9.41 17.09 -3.07
N ASP A 181 -10.32 17.26 -4.03
CA ASP A 181 -10.15 16.89 -5.43
C ASP A 181 -9.04 17.71 -6.08
N ALA A 182 -8.96 19.01 -5.79
CA ALA A 182 -7.88 19.88 -6.25
C ALA A 182 -6.52 19.45 -5.65
N ALA A 183 -6.46 19.17 -4.34
CA ALA A 183 -5.24 18.70 -3.70
C ALA A 183 -4.81 17.33 -4.24
N LEU A 184 -5.76 16.42 -4.47
CA LEU A 184 -5.52 15.07 -4.95
C LEU A 184 -5.10 15.04 -6.43
N ALA A 185 -5.64 15.93 -7.27
CA ALA A 185 -5.21 16.10 -8.65
C ALA A 185 -3.72 16.45 -8.76
N THR A 186 -3.18 17.16 -7.76
CA THR A 186 -1.75 17.47 -7.67
C THR A 186 -0.95 16.31 -7.04
N PHE A 187 -1.45 15.75 -5.95
CA PHE A 187 -0.71 14.75 -5.17
C PHE A 187 -0.66 13.36 -5.80
N ALA A 188 -1.73 12.91 -6.47
CA ALA A 188 -1.81 11.57 -7.06
C ALA A 188 -0.74 11.30 -8.14
N PRO A 189 -0.53 12.15 -9.16
CA PRO A 189 0.53 11.91 -10.14
C PRO A 189 1.92 12.02 -9.51
N PHE A 190 2.14 12.98 -8.61
CA PHE A 190 3.41 13.17 -7.91
C PHE A 190 3.79 11.95 -7.05
N SER A 191 2.87 11.47 -6.20
CA SER A 191 3.12 10.31 -5.33
C SER A 191 3.39 9.04 -6.14
N LEU A 192 2.72 8.86 -7.28
CA LEU A 192 2.98 7.75 -8.18
C LEU A 192 4.38 7.85 -8.82
N GLU A 193 4.78 9.04 -9.29
CA GLU A 193 6.11 9.25 -9.83
C GLU A 193 7.21 9.02 -8.79
N LEU A 194 7.06 9.59 -7.59
CA LEU A 194 8.00 9.38 -6.49
C LEU A 194 8.13 7.90 -6.14
N SER A 195 7.01 7.17 -6.05
CA SER A 195 7.05 5.73 -5.77
C SER A 195 7.84 4.94 -6.84
N ARG A 196 7.74 5.34 -8.12
CA ARG A 196 8.51 4.74 -9.22
C ARG A 196 10.00 5.09 -9.13
N ASN A 197 10.34 6.34 -8.77
CA ASN A 197 11.73 6.76 -8.59
C ASN A 197 12.39 5.99 -7.42
N ILE A 198 11.67 5.80 -6.31
CA ILE A 198 12.12 4.98 -5.17
C ILE A 198 12.35 3.53 -5.60
N ALA A 199 11.41 2.94 -6.35
CA ALA A 199 11.54 1.57 -6.84
C ALA A 199 12.73 1.43 -7.81
N ALA A 200 12.91 2.38 -8.72
CA ALA A 200 14.03 2.39 -9.65
C ALA A 200 15.38 2.47 -8.91
N ALA A 201 15.50 3.36 -7.91
CA ALA A 201 16.68 3.45 -7.08
C ALA A 201 16.91 2.18 -6.25
N SER A 202 15.86 1.63 -5.65
CA SER A 202 15.95 0.38 -4.88
C SER A 202 16.51 -0.75 -5.75
N VAL A 203 15.97 -0.93 -6.97
CA VAL A 203 16.44 -1.96 -7.90
C VAL A 203 17.88 -1.71 -8.35
N TYR A 204 18.25 -0.46 -8.65
CA TYR A 204 19.61 -0.10 -9.06
C TYR A 204 20.65 -0.48 -7.99
N TYR A 205 20.41 -0.12 -6.73
CA TYR A 205 21.32 -0.46 -5.63
C TYR A 205 21.29 -1.95 -5.27
N GLN A 206 20.11 -2.59 -5.28
CA GLN A 206 19.99 -4.03 -5.02
C GLN A 206 20.69 -4.90 -6.07
N ARG A 207 20.72 -4.47 -7.34
CA ARG A 207 21.40 -5.18 -8.43
C ARG A 207 22.87 -4.81 -8.57
N GLU A 208 23.39 -3.99 -7.67
CA GLU A 208 24.76 -3.49 -7.69
C GLU A 208 25.15 -2.86 -9.03
N GLU A 209 24.17 -2.27 -9.76
CA GLU A 209 24.41 -1.64 -11.06
C GLU A 209 25.42 -0.48 -10.95
N TYR A 210 25.56 0.10 -9.75
CA TYR A 210 26.56 1.11 -9.42
C TYR A 210 28.01 0.67 -9.63
N THR A 211 28.30 -0.63 -9.60
CA THR A 211 29.64 -1.18 -9.86
C THR A 211 30.05 -1.02 -11.33
N LYS A 212 29.07 -0.93 -12.23
CA LYS A 212 29.28 -0.84 -13.68
C LYS A 212 29.45 0.60 -14.16
N ASP A 213 28.69 1.53 -13.58
CA ASP A 213 28.65 2.93 -13.98
C ASP A 213 29.33 3.88 -12.97
N LYS A 214 29.97 3.32 -11.92
CA LYS A 214 30.64 4.09 -10.86
C LYS A 214 29.73 5.15 -10.23
N PHE A 215 28.47 4.79 -9.98
CA PHE A 215 27.42 5.62 -9.36
C PHE A 215 26.85 6.76 -10.21
N GLU A 216 27.16 6.86 -11.52
CA GLU A 216 26.61 7.92 -12.38
C GLU A 216 25.06 7.95 -12.33
N ARG A 217 24.39 6.82 -12.58
CA ARG A 217 22.92 6.75 -12.47
C ARG A 217 22.44 6.91 -11.04
N GLY A 218 23.20 6.44 -10.06
CA GLY A 218 22.90 6.61 -8.64
C GLY A 218 22.80 8.08 -8.22
N LYS A 219 23.71 8.92 -8.72
CA LYS A 219 23.73 10.37 -8.49
C LYS A 219 22.58 11.09 -9.19
N GLU A 220 22.25 10.70 -10.43
CA GLU A 220 21.07 11.22 -11.12
C GLU A 220 19.78 10.93 -10.34
N LEU A 221 19.62 9.68 -9.89
CA LEU A 221 18.49 9.26 -9.06
C LEU A 221 18.45 10.01 -7.73
N HIS A 222 19.62 10.23 -7.09
CA HIS A 222 19.72 11.01 -5.86
C HIS A 222 19.20 12.44 -6.05
N LYS A 223 19.67 13.15 -7.07
CA LYS A 223 19.22 14.52 -7.37
C LYS A 223 17.71 14.58 -7.56
N LYS A 224 17.13 13.60 -8.27
CA LYS A 224 15.68 13.50 -8.47
C LYS A 224 14.93 13.24 -7.15
N LEU A 225 15.38 12.25 -6.38
CA LEU A 225 14.75 11.87 -5.11
C LEU A 225 14.80 13.00 -4.08
N VAL A 226 15.93 13.70 -3.94
CA VAL A 226 16.04 14.84 -3.01
C VAL A 226 15.04 15.94 -3.39
N ALA A 227 14.92 16.26 -4.68
CA ALA A 227 13.96 17.25 -5.16
C ALA A 227 12.51 16.82 -4.92
N ASP A 228 12.18 15.54 -5.17
CA ASP A 228 10.84 15.01 -4.94
C ASP A 228 10.52 14.94 -3.43
N PHE A 229 11.46 14.54 -2.59
CA PHE A 229 11.29 14.48 -1.13
C PHE A 229 11.06 15.85 -0.51
N ALA A 230 11.68 16.90 -1.05
CA ALA A 230 11.39 18.28 -0.62
C ALA A 230 9.93 18.68 -0.92
N LYS A 231 9.35 18.20 -2.02
CA LYS A 231 7.95 18.45 -2.40
C LYS A 231 6.94 17.57 -1.67
N LEU A 232 7.40 16.43 -1.13
CA LEU A 232 6.53 15.43 -0.50
C LEU A 232 5.76 16.00 0.69
N ASP A 233 6.43 16.70 1.60
CA ASP A 233 5.77 17.24 2.80
C ASP A 233 4.72 18.27 2.43
N GLU A 234 5.07 19.23 1.57
CA GLU A 234 4.17 20.30 1.15
C GLU A 234 2.89 19.74 0.50
N THR A 235 3.04 18.80 -0.43
CA THR A 235 1.89 18.25 -1.17
C THR A 235 1.05 17.30 -0.31
N ALA A 236 1.68 16.49 0.55
CA ALA A 236 0.98 15.63 1.50
C ALA A 236 0.26 16.43 2.59
N ASP A 237 0.85 17.51 3.11
CA ASP A 237 0.23 18.38 4.12
C ASP A 237 -0.96 19.15 3.55
N LYS A 238 -0.88 19.60 2.29
CA LYS A 238 -2.03 20.20 1.58
C LYS A 238 -3.20 19.22 1.48
N LEU A 239 -2.93 17.98 1.04
CA LEU A 239 -3.97 16.95 0.96
C LEU A 239 -4.54 16.60 2.35
N GLY A 240 -3.67 16.39 3.35
CA GLY A 240 -4.09 16.08 4.72
C GLY A 240 -4.95 17.20 5.33
N SER A 241 -4.59 18.46 5.07
CA SER A 241 -5.35 19.62 5.53
C SER A 241 -6.71 19.72 4.85
N ALA A 242 -6.79 19.50 3.54
CA ALA A 242 -8.05 19.47 2.80
C ALA A 242 -8.98 18.36 3.31
N ILE A 243 -8.45 17.14 3.54
CA ILE A 243 -9.21 16.03 4.10
C ILE A 243 -9.71 16.36 5.52
N ALA A 244 -8.86 16.96 6.35
CA ALA A 244 -9.22 17.33 7.72
C ALA A 244 -10.33 18.41 7.74
N ALA A 245 -10.24 19.42 6.87
CA ALA A 245 -11.26 20.44 6.71
C ALA A 245 -12.59 19.81 6.24
N TRP A 246 -12.56 18.98 5.19
CA TRP A 246 -13.75 18.31 4.69
C TRP A 246 -14.47 17.50 5.77
N ARG A 247 -13.74 16.68 6.54
CA ARG A 247 -14.32 15.86 7.62
C ARG A 247 -14.92 16.66 8.75
N LYS A 248 -14.37 17.84 9.02
CA LYS A 248 -14.91 18.73 10.05
C LYS A 248 -16.31 19.22 9.64
N ASP A 249 -16.49 19.52 8.36
CA ASP A 249 -17.76 20.03 7.82
C ASP A 249 -18.74 18.91 7.45
N HIS A 250 -18.23 17.69 7.25
CA HIS A 250 -18.99 16.49 6.87
C HIS A 250 -18.79 15.38 7.91
N ALA A 251 -18.99 15.72 9.18
CA ALA A 251 -18.87 14.75 10.26
C ALA A 251 -19.91 13.64 10.11
N VAL A 252 -19.50 12.39 10.39
CA VAL A 252 -20.41 11.24 10.37
C VAL A 252 -21.45 11.41 11.48
N ASP A 253 -22.71 11.25 11.13
CA ASP A 253 -23.81 11.25 12.08
C ASP A 253 -23.83 9.93 12.87
N MET A 254 -23.08 9.90 13.97
CA MET A 254 -22.93 8.72 14.82
C MET A 254 -24.25 8.21 15.39
N ALA A 255 -25.32 9.02 15.41
CA ALA A 255 -26.62 8.62 15.91
C ALA A 255 -27.42 7.77 14.91
N LYS A 256 -27.04 7.77 13.62
CA LYS A 256 -27.71 6.97 12.56
C LYS A 256 -27.08 5.59 12.35
N LEU A 257 -25.99 5.31 13.05
CA LEU A 257 -25.23 4.07 12.88
C LEU A 257 -25.81 2.96 13.77
N ASP A 258 -25.70 1.73 13.31
CA ASP A 258 -25.94 0.58 14.19
C ASP A 258 -24.85 0.49 15.27
N GLU A 259 -25.14 -0.23 16.36
CA GLU A 259 -24.26 -0.24 17.53
C GLU A 259 -22.85 -0.77 17.21
N GLY A 260 -22.77 -1.82 16.38
CA GLY A 260 -21.50 -2.39 15.94
C GLY A 260 -20.68 -1.38 15.14
N GLU A 261 -21.30 -0.70 14.18
CA GLU A 261 -20.68 0.36 13.38
C GLU A 261 -20.21 1.53 14.24
N ARG A 262 -21.05 1.99 15.17
CA ARG A 262 -20.75 3.11 16.08
C ARG A 262 -19.54 2.84 16.95
N LEU A 263 -19.45 1.64 17.54
CA LEU A 263 -18.29 1.23 18.34
C LEU A 263 -17.01 1.18 17.50
N VAL A 264 -17.09 0.60 16.30
CA VAL A 264 -15.96 0.49 15.38
C VAL A 264 -15.51 1.86 14.88
N LEU A 265 -16.41 2.76 14.50
CA LEU A 265 -16.02 4.12 14.06
C LEU A 265 -15.40 4.93 15.19
N THR A 266 -15.84 4.73 16.43
CA THR A 266 -15.20 5.35 17.61
C THR A 266 -13.74 4.88 17.74
N ALA A 267 -13.50 3.58 17.70
CA ALA A 267 -12.15 3.01 17.73
C ALA A 267 -11.31 3.44 16.53
N TYR A 268 -11.93 3.50 15.34
CA TYR A 268 -11.30 3.91 14.09
C TYR A 268 -10.77 5.34 14.17
N GLU A 269 -11.59 6.32 14.59
CA GLU A 269 -11.15 7.72 14.71
C GLU A 269 -10.08 7.89 15.79
N ARG A 270 -10.10 7.07 16.85
CA ARG A 270 -9.04 7.05 17.85
C ARG A 270 -7.72 6.50 17.29
N ALA A 271 -7.78 5.39 16.56
CA ALA A 271 -6.63 4.82 15.85
C ALA A 271 -6.06 5.81 14.82
N ARG A 272 -6.93 6.52 14.10
CA ARG A 272 -6.58 7.60 13.18
C ARG A 272 -5.83 8.72 13.90
N GLY A 273 -6.38 9.18 15.04
CA GLY A 273 -5.77 10.20 15.88
C GLY A 273 -4.36 9.82 16.34
N LEU A 274 -4.15 8.56 16.73
CA LEU A 274 -2.82 8.05 17.10
C LEU A 274 -1.82 8.14 15.95
N VAL A 275 -2.18 7.73 14.73
CA VAL A 275 -1.30 7.86 13.57
C VAL A 275 -0.99 9.33 13.26
N LEU A 276 -1.99 10.21 13.33
CA LEU A 276 -1.78 11.64 13.08
C LEU A 276 -0.92 12.30 14.16
N SER A 277 -1.03 11.87 15.41
CA SER A 277 -0.26 12.44 16.52
C SER A 277 1.24 12.19 16.40
N VAL A 278 1.67 11.06 15.81
CA VAL A 278 3.09 10.77 15.57
C VAL A 278 3.65 11.48 14.33
N LEU A 279 2.80 12.12 13.52
CA LEU A 279 3.22 13.01 12.43
C LEU A 279 3.44 14.45 12.90
N ALA A 280 3.04 14.78 14.14
CA ALA A 280 3.25 16.11 14.67
C ALA A 280 4.75 16.40 14.81
N LYS A 281 5.14 17.67 14.57
CA LYS A 281 6.53 18.12 14.75
C LYS A 281 7.07 17.85 16.16
N LYS A 282 6.18 17.85 17.15
CA LYS A 282 6.45 17.47 18.53
C LYS A 282 5.39 16.46 18.95
N ILE A 283 5.80 15.24 19.24
CA ILE A 283 4.90 14.19 19.70
C ILE A 283 4.64 14.41 21.19
N ASP A 284 3.37 14.50 21.57
CA ASP A 284 2.95 14.50 22.97
C ASP A 284 2.85 13.04 23.44
N ALA A 285 3.92 12.54 24.06
CA ALA A 285 4.00 11.15 24.51
C ALA A 285 2.94 10.81 25.58
N ALA A 286 2.51 11.79 26.39
CA ALA A 286 1.48 11.58 27.40
C ALA A 286 0.10 11.42 26.73
N ALA A 287 -0.26 12.34 25.84
CA ALA A 287 -1.50 12.26 25.06
C ALA A 287 -1.53 11.00 24.17
N TYR A 288 -0.39 10.60 23.61
CA TYR A 288 -0.27 9.36 22.85
C TYR A 288 -0.59 8.13 23.73
N LYS A 289 0.05 8.02 24.90
CA LYS A 289 -0.19 6.94 25.86
C LYS A 289 -1.66 6.88 26.31
N GLU A 290 -2.27 8.03 26.59
CA GLU A 290 -3.70 8.11 26.91
C GLU A 290 -4.58 7.63 25.75
N GLY A 291 -4.25 8.03 24.52
CA GLY A 291 -4.93 7.58 23.31
C GLY A 291 -4.83 6.07 23.09
N VAL A 292 -3.68 5.46 23.37
CA VAL A 292 -3.47 4.00 23.30
C VAL A 292 -4.34 3.28 24.35
N ALA A 293 -4.32 3.75 25.60
CA ALA A 293 -5.14 3.17 26.66
C ALA A 293 -6.65 3.30 26.36
N ALA A 294 -7.06 4.43 25.78
CA ALA A 294 -8.42 4.63 25.34
C ALA A 294 -8.77 3.70 24.17
N LEU A 295 -7.88 3.50 23.19
CA LEU A 295 -8.13 2.56 22.08
C LEU A 295 -8.31 1.13 22.59
N ALA A 296 -7.50 0.70 23.55
CA ALA A 296 -7.63 -0.62 24.18
C ALA A 296 -9.06 -0.83 24.76
N LYS A 297 -9.61 0.20 25.43
CA LYS A 297 -10.98 0.15 25.95
C LYS A 297 -12.03 0.00 24.84
N ASP A 298 -11.89 0.70 23.72
CA ASP A 298 -12.82 0.56 22.60
C ASP A 298 -12.73 -0.84 21.98
N VAL A 299 -11.52 -1.38 21.83
CA VAL A 299 -11.30 -2.72 21.29
C VAL A 299 -11.97 -3.78 22.17
N GLU A 300 -11.87 -3.67 23.50
CA GLU A 300 -12.57 -4.55 24.44
C GLU A 300 -14.09 -4.39 24.39
N ALA A 301 -14.60 -3.17 24.20
CA ALA A 301 -16.02 -2.92 24.01
C ALA A 301 -16.55 -3.60 22.73
N ILE A 302 -15.82 -3.50 21.62
CA ILE A 302 -16.18 -4.17 20.36
C ILE A 302 -16.12 -5.70 20.52
N LYS A 303 -15.10 -6.25 21.21
CA LYS A 303 -15.02 -7.68 21.52
C LYS A 303 -16.25 -8.15 22.30
N THR A 304 -16.58 -7.45 23.37
CA THR A 304 -17.75 -7.75 24.23
C THR A 304 -19.04 -7.71 23.42
N PHE A 305 -19.21 -6.69 22.58
CA PHE A 305 -20.35 -6.58 21.68
C PHE A 305 -20.40 -7.76 20.69
N GLY A 306 -19.27 -8.13 20.08
CA GLY A 306 -19.16 -9.25 19.14
C GLY A 306 -19.45 -10.62 19.77
N THR A 307 -19.11 -10.83 21.04
CA THR A 307 -19.50 -12.04 21.78
C THR A 307 -21.01 -12.15 21.94
N ASN A 308 -21.68 -11.02 22.21
CA ASN A 308 -23.14 -10.98 22.34
C ASN A 308 -23.87 -10.93 20.99
N ASN A 309 -23.16 -10.61 19.90
CA ASN A 309 -23.69 -10.47 18.54
C ASN A 309 -22.78 -11.20 17.53
N PRO A 310 -22.69 -12.54 17.56
CA PRO A 310 -21.68 -13.30 16.82
C PRO A 310 -21.77 -13.19 15.28
N ASN A 311 -22.92 -12.75 14.79
CA ASN A 311 -23.17 -12.53 13.36
C ASN A 311 -22.93 -11.07 12.92
N ASP A 312 -22.62 -10.17 13.84
CA ASP A 312 -22.34 -8.78 13.50
C ASP A 312 -21.05 -8.68 12.65
N PRO A 313 -21.13 -8.16 11.41
CA PRO A 313 -19.97 -8.08 10.54
C PRO A 313 -18.93 -7.07 11.02
N TRP A 314 -19.34 -6.02 11.74
CA TRP A 314 -18.45 -4.98 12.24
C TRP A 314 -17.46 -5.53 13.25
N ALA A 315 -17.94 -6.11 14.35
CA ALA A 315 -17.09 -6.70 15.37
C ALA A 315 -16.24 -7.85 14.80
N LYS A 316 -16.85 -8.78 14.06
CA LYS A 316 -16.17 -9.97 13.53
C LYS A 316 -14.98 -9.63 12.62
N ILE A 317 -15.11 -8.62 11.78
CA ILE A 317 -14.10 -8.29 10.76
C ILE A 317 -13.05 -7.32 11.29
N THR A 318 -13.43 -6.40 12.19
CA THR A 318 -12.54 -5.30 12.60
C THR A 318 -11.77 -5.54 13.88
N VAL A 319 -12.23 -6.42 14.79
CA VAL A 319 -11.52 -6.73 16.04
C VAL A 319 -10.08 -7.21 15.79
N PRO A 320 -9.80 -8.17 14.89
CA PRO A 320 -8.42 -8.62 14.67
C PRO A 320 -7.45 -7.50 14.22
N PRO A 321 -7.74 -6.70 13.17
CA PRO A 321 -6.85 -5.62 12.75
C PRO A 321 -6.79 -4.48 13.77
N LEU A 322 -7.88 -4.15 14.48
CA LEU A 322 -7.83 -3.14 15.55
C LEU A 322 -6.96 -3.60 16.72
N SER A 323 -7.03 -4.87 17.11
CA SER A 323 -6.17 -5.44 18.16
C SER A 323 -4.71 -5.46 17.74
N ALA A 324 -4.43 -5.81 16.48
CA ALA A 324 -3.07 -5.77 15.92
C ALA A 324 -2.52 -4.33 15.88
N PHE A 325 -3.33 -3.37 15.47
CA PHE A 325 -2.95 -1.95 15.48
C PHE A 325 -2.74 -1.42 16.91
N GLN A 326 -3.63 -1.76 17.86
CA GLN A 326 -3.48 -1.41 19.27
C GLN A 326 -2.12 -1.89 19.80
N LYS A 327 -1.77 -3.16 19.56
CA LYS A 327 -0.47 -3.71 19.96
C LYS A 327 0.70 -2.95 19.32
N ALA A 328 0.62 -2.64 18.03
CA ALA A 328 1.65 -1.84 17.36
C ALA A 328 1.78 -0.43 17.96
N ALA A 329 0.67 0.18 18.40
CA ALA A 329 0.67 1.47 19.07
C ALA A 329 1.25 1.40 20.49
N GLU A 330 0.99 0.33 21.24
CA GLU A 330 1.64 0.06 22.53
C GLU A 330 3.16 -0.09 22.37
N GLU A 331 3.62 -0.87 21.38
CA GLU A 331 5.04 -1.04 21.08
C GLU A 331 5.70 0.26 20.63
N ALA A 332 4.98 1.08 19.85
CA ALA A 332 5.46 2.39 19.41
C ALA A 332 5.68 3.37 20.57
N GLN A 333 4.93 3.24 21.67
CA GLN A 333 5.05 4.12 22.84
C GLN A 333 6.48 4.13 23.40
N ALA A 334 7.15 2.96 23.45
CA ALA A 334 8.53 2.84 23.92
C ALA A 334 9.56 3.42 22.94
N LYS A 335 9.15 3.70 21.71
CA LYS A 335 9.98 4.15 20.58
C LYS A 335 9.71 5.61 20.19
N ILE A 336 8.92 6.32 21.00
CA ILE A 336 8.70 7.77 20.88
C ILE A 336 9.77 8.47 21.71
N SER A 337 10.41 9.47 21.11
CA SER A 337 11.40 10.34 21.72
C SER A 337 11.17 11.79 21.33
N ASP A 338 11.98 12.71 21.87
CA ASP A 338 11.97 14.12 21.45
C ASP A 338 12.34 14.32 19.97
N LYS A 339 12.97 13.32 19.34
CA LYS A 339 13.31 13.32 17.91
C LYS A 339 12.20 12.77 17.02
N GLY A 340 11.07 12.37 17.60
CA GLY A 340 9.99 11.68 16.92
C GLY A 340 9.97 10.18 17.24
N ILE A 341 9.32 9.42 16.36
CA ILE A 341 9.11 7.98 16.47
C ILE A 341 10.16 7.21 15.64
N GLU A 342 10.63 6.06 16.12
CA GLU A 342 11.52 5.20 15.34
C GLU A 342 10.87 4.77 14.00
N PRO A 343 11.64 4.73 12.89
CA PRO A 343 11.10 4.43 11.55
C PRO A 343 10.33 3.11 11.45
N ASP A 344 10.82 2.05 12.10
CA ASP A 344 10.18 0.73 12.07
C ASP A 344 8.85 0.74 12.83
N ALA A 345 8.77 1.46 13.95
CA ALA A 345 7.54 1.61 14.73
C ALA A 345 6.50 2.40 13.94
N PHE A 346 6.93 3.46 13.27
CA PHE A 346 6.10 4.27 12.40
C PHE A 346 5.53 3.45 11.23
N LEU A 347 6.36 2.64 10.57
CA LEU A 347 5.90 1.77 9.48
C LEU A 347 4.88 0.74 9.97
N SER A 348 5.13 0.11 11.11
CA SER A 348 4.19 -0.83 11.74
C SER A 348 2.84 -0.16 12.06
N LEU A 349 2.86 1.06 12.59
CA LEU A 349 1.65 1.86 12.83
C LEU A 349 0.88 2.15 11.54
N VAL A 350 1.56 2.66 10.51
CA VAL A 350 0.93 3.01 9.24
C VAL A 350 0.31 1.78 8.57
N ASN A 351 1.04 0.67 8.48
CA ASN A 351 0.56 -0.57 7.88
C ASN A 351 -0.60 -1.19 8.68
N GLY A 352 -0.50 -1.16 10.02
CA GLY A 352 -1.57 -1.60 10.92
C GLY A 352 -2.84 -0.77 10.69
N PHE A 353 -2.71 0.56 10.58
CA PHE A 353 -3.84 1.43 10.37
C PHE A 353 -4.46 1.29 8.96
N THR A 354 -3.65 1.12 7.91
CA THR A 354 -4.17 0.78 6.58
C THR A 354 -4.97 -0.52 6.60
N SER A 355 -4.53 -1.52 7.38
CA SER A 355 -5.27 -2.77 7.56
C SER A 355 -6.62 -2.54 8.27
N VAL A 356 -6.67 -1.62 9.24
CA VAL A 356 -7.91 -1.19 9.91
C VAL A 356 -8.86 -0.49 8.91
N ILE A 357 -8.35 0.40 8.05
CA ILE A 357 -9.15 1.07 7.00
C ILE A 357 -9.80 0.03 6.06
N GLU A 358 -9.02 -0.94 5.58
CA GLU A 358 -9.53 -2.00 4.71
C GLU A 358 -10.55 -2.89 5.43
N ALA A 359 -10.31 -3.21 6.70
CA ALA A 359 -11.24 -4.00 7.49
C ALA A 359 -12.57 -3.29 7.74
N LYS A 360 -12.53 -1.98 8.04
CA LYS A 360 -13.72 -1.12 8.14
C LYS A 360 -14.53 -1.19 6.84
N HIS A 361 -13.88 -1.04 5.68
CA HIS A 361 -14.56 -1.11 4.39
C HIS A 361 -15.14 -2.50 4.09
N ARG A 362 -14.43 -3.58 4.45
CA ARG A 362 -14.96 -4.97 4.35
C ARG A 362 -16.15 -5.21 5.29
N ALA A 363 -16.13 -4.65 6.49
CA ALA A 363 -17.25 -4.73 7.43
C ALA A 363 -18.49 -4.02 6.88
N LEU A 364 -18.32 -2.79 6.37
CA LEU A 364 -19.38 -2.05 5.69
C LEU A 364 -19.96 -2.87 4.53
N SER A 365 -19.11 -3.41 3.65
CA SER A 365 -19.51 -4.28 2.55
C SER A 365 -20.42 -5.43 3.01
N ARG A 366 -20.04 -6.14 4.08
CA ARG A 366 -20.82 -7.27 4.61
C ARG A 366 -22.10 -6.83 5.29
N SER A 367 -22.07 -5.70 6.00
CA SER A 367 -23.27 -5.09 6.60
C SER A 367 -24.30 -4.72 5.54
N LEU A 368 -23.88 -4.06 4.45
CA LEU A 368 -24.75 -3.71 3.33
C LEU A 368 -25.36 -4.97 2.67
N THR A 369 -24.56 -6.01 2.44
CA THR A 369 -25.08 -7.28 1.91
C THR A 369 -26.08 -7.94 2.86
N ALA A 370 -25.80 -7.97 4.17
CA ALA A 370 -26.72 -8.52 5.16
C ALA A 370 -28.04 -7.73 5.26
N LYS A 371 -27.99 -6.41 5.03
CA LYS A 371 -29.16 -5.52 4.94
C LYS A 371 -29.90 -5.61 3.59
N GLY A 372 -29.48 -6.51 2.69
CA GLY A 372 -30.06 -6.64 1.34
C GLY A 372 -29.76 -5.46 0.41
N GLN A 373 -28.85 -4.57 0.79
CA GLN A 373 -28.44 -3.41 0.00
C GLN A 373 -27.38 -3.83 -1.02
N VAL A 374 -27.80 -4.62 -2.00
CA VAL A 374 -26.96 -5.11 -3.09
C VAL A 374 -27.48 -4.63 -4.43
N VAL A 375 -26.57 -4.42 -5.38
CA VAL A 375 -26.87 -4.21 -6.78
C VAL A 375 -26.68 -5.54 -7.48
N GLU A 376 -27.73 -6.01 -8.17
CA GLU A 376 -27.56 -7.15 -9.07
C GLU A 376 -26.55 -6.77 -10.14
N PRO A 377 -25.48 -7.56 -10.34
CA PRO A 377 -24.56 -7.33 -11.42
C PRO A 377 -25.37 -7.29 -12.70
N LYS A 378 -25.40 -6.15 -13.40
CA LYS A 378 -26.07 -6.03 -14.69
C LYS A 378 -25.51 -7.16 -15.55
N ALA A 379 -26.35 -8.15 -15.89
CA ALA A 379 -25.94 -9.26 -16.72
C ALA A 379 -25.33 -8.64 -17.98
N GLY A 380 -24.01 -8.76 -18.12
CA GLY A 380 -23.33 -8.22 -19.28
C GLY A 380 -23.99 -8.79 -20.54
N PRO A 381 -23.95 -8.06 -21.68
CA PRO A 381 -24.38 -8.64 -22.93
C PRO A 381 -23.77 -10.04 -23.07
N PRO A 382 -24.53 -11.05 -23.53
CA PRO A 382 -24.04 -12.42 -23.62
C PRO A 382 -22.69 -12.34 -24.32
N MET A 383 -21.62 -12.75 -23.62
CA MET A 383 -20.29 -12.72 -24.23
C MET A 383 -20.41 -13.47 -25.54
N ARG A 384 -20.12 -12.80 -26.66
CA ARG A 384 -20.00 -13.48 -27.95
C ARG A 384 -19.18 -14.72 -27.69
N GLN A 385 -19.78 -15.89 -27.89
CA GLN A 385 -19.05 -17.14 -27.79
C GLN A 385 -17.89 -16.99 -28.78
N ILE A 386 -16.67 -16.89 -28.25
CA ILE A 386 -15.48 -16.90 -29.09
C ILE A 386 -15.55 -18.26 -29.78
N PRO A 387 -15.69 -18.31 -31.11
CA PRO A 387 -15.77 -19.57 -31.82
C PRO A 387 -14.55 -20.40 -31.42
N THR A 388 -14.80 -21.62 -30.92
CA THR A 388 -13.73 -22.53 -30.55
C THR A 388 -12.87 -22.78 -31.80
N PRO A 389 -11.56 -22.49 -31.81
CA PRO A 389 -10.71 -22.81 -32.95
C PRO A 389 -10.75 -24.32 -33.18
N GLY A 390 -11.34 -24.75 -34.29
CA GLY A 390 -11.48 -26.16 -34.66
C GLY A 390 -12.91 -26.66 -34.86
N GLN A 391 -13.94 -25.86 -34.59
CA GLN A 391 -15.26 -26.13 -35.18
C GLN A 391 -15.21 -25.65 -36.64
N GLN A 392 -14.81 -26.56 -37.54
CA GLN A 392 -15.09 -26.40 -38.96
C GLN A 392 -16.61 -26.21 -39.07
N VAL A 393 -17.01 -25.00 -39.45
CA VAL A 393 -18.35 -24.76 -39.94
C VAL A 393 -18.42 -25.57 -41.23
N GLU A 394 -19.00 -26.77 -41.17
CA GLU A 394 -19.44 -27.48 -42.37
C GLU A 394 -20.39 -26.52 -43.07
N HIS A 395 -19.89 -25.90 -44.14
CA HIS A 395 -20.73 -25.25 -45.11
C HIS A 395 -21.60 -26.36 -45.70
N PRO A 396 -22.94 -26.32 -45.57
CA PRO A 396 -23.77 -27.26 -46.30
C PRO A 396 -23.51 -27.04 -47.79
N ASP A 397 -22.96 -28.06 -48.43
CA ASP A 397 -22.69 -28.09 -49.86
C ASP A 397 -24.00 -27.85 -50.62
N ASP A 398 -24.06 -26.73 -51.33
CA ASP A 398 -25.03 -26.44 -52.38
C ASP A 398 -24.80 -27.40 -53.56
N HIS A 399 -25.29 -28.63 -53.46
CA HIS A 399 -25.44 -29.50 -54.63
C HIS A 399 -26.66 -29.04 -55.45
N ALA A 400 -26.45 -28.01 -56.26
CA ALA A 400 -27.29 -27.73 -57.42
C ALA A 400 -27.08 -28.85 -58.46
N GLY A 401 -28.07 -29.73 -58.56
CA GLY A 401 -28.15 -30.70 -59.63
C GLY A 401 -28.29 -30.00 -60.99
N HIS A 402 -27.33 -30.21 -61.87
CA HIS A 402 -27.50 -30.00 -63.30
C HIS A 402 -28.08 -31.28 -63.91
N ALA A 403 -29.34 -31.19 -64.35
CA ALA A 403 -29.90 -32.04 -65.38
C ALA A 403 -29.90 -31.23 -66.69
N HIS A 404 -29.14 -31.68 -67.69
CA HIS A 404 -29.60 -31.93 -69.07
C HIS A 404 -28.49 -32.51 -69.92
#